data_AF-A0A917YD50-F1
#
_entry.id   AF-A0A917YD50-F1
#
_cell.length_a   1.000
_cell.length_b   1.000
_cell.length_c   1.000
_cell.angle_alpha   90.00
_cell.angle_beta   90.00
_cell.angle_gamma   90.00
#
_symmetry.space_group_name_H-M   'P 1'
#
loop_
_entity.id
_entity.type
_entity.pdbx_description
1 polymer ?
#
loop_
_entity_poly.entity_id
_entity_poly.type
_entity_poly.pdbx_seq_one_letter_code
_entity_poly.pdbx_strand_id
1 'polypeptide(L)'
;MTRSDRRFDWFYGLEEDYLYPTISVIEGSDHKEVMRILGVGGAEPEAMTAREALENVTRNVELVGLGEDCGLIFTVEAIGSTLAVPGVLRDISRDGRCVSVSFSSEGVHSFHYAVNGELVSYEFDAEETVTPLRPGDPRWNPVWSEVPNGVDDEEVDRGVHLLALVEQIMGLAPKEQWLSERLQTLCIPSSVRFQNTPAWDIP
;
A
#
# COMPACT_ATOMS: atom_id res chain seq x y z
N MET A 1 -6.51 -19.79 20.06
CA MET A 1 -7.46 -18.74 19.60
C MET A 1 -7.28 -17.45 20.40
N THR A 2 -6.05 -16.96 20.44
CA THR A 2 -5.74 -15.55 20.66
C THR A 2 -6.25 -14.81 19.44
N ARG A 3 -7.16 -13.85 19.65
CA ARG A 3 -7.86 -13.17 18.56
C ARG A 3 -6.85 -12.37 17.74
N SER A 4 -6.73 -12.70 16.45
CA SER A 4 -6.36 -11.73 15.42
C SER A 4 -7.18 -10.44 15.63
N ASP A 5 -6.59 -9.30 15.30
CA ASP A 5 -7.27 -8.02 15.44
C ASP A 5 -8.53 -8.00 14.54
N ARG A 6 -9.70 -8.17 15.16
CA ARG A 6 -10.97 -8.32 14.46
C ARG A 6 -11.34 -7.12 13.59
N ARG A 7 -10.64 -5.99 13.76
CA ARG A 7 -10.81 -4.80 12.90
C ARG A 7 -10.42 -5.07 11.45
N PHE A 8 -9.59 -6.09 11.21
CA PHE A 8 -9.18 -6.52 9.87
C PHE A 8 -9.86 -7.82 9.43
N ASP A 9 -10.93 -8.28 10.09
CA ASP A 9 -11.70 -9.48 9.70
C ASP A 9 -12.21 -9.39 8.24
N TRP A 10 -12.37 -8.18 7.71
CA TRP A 10 -12.75 -7.94 6.31
C TRP A 10 -11.69 -8.40 5.30
N PHE A 11 -10.42 -8.49 5.71
CA PHE A 11 -9.32 -8.95 4.84
C PHE A 11 -9.57 -10.37 4.32
N TYR A 12 -10.13 -11.25 5.16
CA TYR A 12 -10.48 -12.62 4.77
C TYR A 12 -11.55 -12.68 3.67
N GLY A 13 -12.46 -11.71 3.62
CA GLY A 13 -13.48 -11.65 2.57
C GLY A 13 -12.92 -11.28 1.20
N LEU A 14 -11.71 -10.71 1.13
CA LEU A 14 -11.11 -10.28 -0.14
C LEU A 14 -10.74 -11.45 -1.04
N GLU A 15 -10.32 -12.58 -0.46
CA GLU A 15 -9.98 -13.78 -1.22
C GLU A 15 -11.23 -14.35 -1.92
N GLU A 16 -12.38 -14.35 -1.24
CA GLU A 16 -13.67 -14.78 -1.82
C GLU A 16 -14.08 -13.88 -3.00
N ASP A 17 -13.68 -12.61 -2.94
CA ASP A 17 -13.94 -11.59 -3.95
C ASP A 17 -12.88 -11.49 -5.04
N TYR A 18 -11.84 -12.32 -5.00
CA TYR A 18 -10.67 -12.27 -5.89
C TYR A 18 -10.02 -10.87 -5.94
N LEU A 19 -10.04 -10.15 -4.82
CA LEU A 19 -9.52 -8.80 -4.68
C LEU A 19 -8.19 -8.88 -3.92
N TYR A 20 -7.10 -8.48 -4.57
CA TYR A 20 -5.74 -8.56 -4.00
C TYR A 20 -5.09 -7.19 -4.08
N PRO A 21 -5.46 -6.29 -3.16
CA PRO A 21 -5.21 -4.88 -3.39
C PRO A 21 -3.77 -4.49 -3.06
N THR A 22 -3.31 -3.41 -3.69
CA THR A 22 -2.31 -2.55 -3.07
C THR A 22 -3.02 -1.42 -2.33
N ILE A 23 -2.72 -1.26 -1.05
CA ILE A 23 -3.23 -0.19 -0.20
C ILE A 23 -2.06 0.66 0.23
N SER A 24 -2.19 1.98 0.07
CA SER A 24 -1.14 2.91 0.48
C SER A 24 -1.71 4.08 1.28
N VAL A 25 -0.93 4.59 2.21
CA VAL A 25 -1.26 5.78 3.01
C VAL A 25 -0.11 6.77 2.89
N ILE A 26 -0.45 8.01 2.59
CA ILE A 26 0.45 9.06 2.14
C ILE A 26 0.25 10.30 3.02
N GLU A 27 1.35 10.77 3.60
CA GLU A 27 1.45 12.05 4.30
C GLU A 27 2.27 13.04 3.47
N GLY A 28 1.90 14.32 3.51
CA GLY A 28 2.64 15.40 2.85
C GLY A 28 2.28 15.65 1.39
N SER A 29 1.31 14.90 0.84
CA SER A 29 0.75 15.12 -0.50
C SER A 29 -0.75 15.38 -0.44
N ASP A 30 -1.26 16.15 -1.40
CA ASP A 30 -2.70 16.26 -1.66
C ASP A 30 -3.11 15.45 -2.91
N HIS A 31 -4.41 15.34 -3.17
CA HIS A 31 -4.95 14.63 -4.34
C HIS A 31 -4.32 15.09 -5.67
N LYS A 32 -4.11 16.40 -5.85
CA LYS A 32 -3.58 16.95 -7.11
C LYS A 32 -2.13 16.55 -7.30
N GLU A 33 -1.35 16.55 -6.23
CA GLU A 33 0.04 16.16 -6.25
C GLU A 33 0.20 14.67 -6.55
N VAL A 34 -0.61 13.80 -5.91
CA VAL A 34 -0.62 12.37 -6.22
C VAL A 34 -0.99 12.12 -7.68
N MET A 35 -2.05 12.77 -8.18
CA MET A 35 -2.44 12.68 -9.60
C MET A 35 -1.32 13.12 -10.55
N ARG A 36 -0.62 14.20 -10.21
CA ARG A 36 0.50 14.73 -11.00
C ARG A 36 1.66 13.73 -11.04
N ILE A 37 2.01 13.13 -9.91
CA ILE A 37 3.10 12.15 -9.80
C ILE A 37 2.78 10.87 -10.57
N LEU A 38 1.54 10.38 -10.48
CA LEU A 38 1.09 9.20 -11.21
C LEU A 38 0.93 9.43 -12.72
N GLY A 39 1.19 10.65 -13.20
CA GLY A 39 1.29 10.95 -14.62
C GLY A 39 -0.04 10.83 -15.36
N VAL A 40 -1.15 11.21 -14.72
CA VAL A 40 -2.48 11.20 -15.32
C VAL A 40 -2.46 11.98 -16.63
N GLY A 41 -2.51 11.25 -17.75
CA GLY A 41 -2.48 11.79 -19.09
C GLY A 41 -3.85 12.34 -19.49
N GLY A 42 -4.27 13.46 -18.91
CA GLY A 42 -5.42 14.26 -19.35
C GLY A 42 -6.81 13.58 -19.33
N ALA A 43 -6.91 12.32 -18.89
CA ALA A 43 -8.18 11.66 -18.66
C ALA A 43 -8.78 12.14 -17.33
N GLU A 44 -10.06 12.51 -17.35
CA GLU A 44 -10.78 12.86 -16.14
C GLU A 44 -10.96 11.62 -15.25
N PRO A 45 -10.65 11.70 -13.96
CA PRO A 45 -10.88 10.61 -13.02
C PRO A 45 -12.37 10.24 -12.94
N GLU A 46 -12.66 8.95 -12.86
CA GLU A 46 -14.02 8.45 -12.68
C GLU A 46 -14.20 7.90 -11.27
N ALA A 47 -15.37 8.14 -10.67
CA ALA A 47 -15.64 7.62 -9.34
C ALA A 47 -15.97 6.12 -9.40
N MET A 48 -15.15 5.25 -8.81
CA MET A 48 -15.33 3.79 -8.83
C MET A 48 -15.07 3.16 -7.44
N THR A 49 -15.79 2.09 -7.13
CA THR A 49 -15.41 1.17 -6.05
C THR A 49 -14.23 0.29 -6.46
N ALA A 50 -13.56 -0.37 -5.51
CA ALA A 50 -12.47 -1.29 -5.84
C ALA A 50 -12.95 -2.46 -6.72
N ARG A 51 -14.18 -2.95 -6.51
CA ARG A 51 -14.77 -3.99 -7.35
C ARG A 51 -15.04 -3.53 -8.78
N GLU A 52 -15.60 -2.33 -8.95
CA GLU A 52 -15.79 -1.77 -10.30
C GLU A 52 -14.44 -1.55 -10.99
N ALA A 53 -13.41 -1.10 -10.28
CA ALA A 53 -12.07 -0.98 -10.82
C ALA A 53 -11.53 -2.36 -11.27
N LEU A 54 -11.69 -3.40 -10.46
CA LEU A 54 -11.29 -4.78 -10.82
C LEU A 54 -11.97 -5.25 -12.12
N GLU A 55 -13.25 -4.92 -12.33
CA GLU A 55 -13.98 -5.28 -13.55
C GLU A 55 -13.55 -4.49 -14.80
N ASN A 56 -12.97 -3.30 -14.62
CA ASN A 56 -12.58 -2.38 -15.68
C ASN A 56 -11.07 -2.38 -16.00
N VAL A 57 -10.25 -3.05 -15.19
CA VAL A 57 -8.81 -3.15 -15.42
C VAL A 57 -8.53 -3.87 -16.74
N THR A 58 -7.54 -3.38 -17.50
CA THR A 58 -7.10 -4.03 -18.73
C THR A 58 -5.59 -4.22 -18.70
N ARG A 59 -5.07 -5.09 -19.57
CA ARG A 59 -3.66 -5.54 -19.56
C ARG A 59 -2.59 -4.43 -19.51
N ASN A 60 -2.92 -3.19 -19.89
CA ASN A 60 -1.96 -2.10 -20.02
C ASN A 60 -2.23 -0.90 -19.09
N VAL A 61 -3.21 -1.00 -18.21
CA VAL A 61 -3.60 0.10 -17.32
C VAL A 61 -3.78 -0.42 -15.89
N GLU A 62 -3.33 0.35 -14.91
CA GLU A 62 -3.77 0.19 -13.52
C GLU A 62 -4.88 1.21 -13.24
N LEU A 63 -5.75 0.86 -12.30
CA LEU A 63 -6.77 1.74 -11.75
C LEU A 63 -6.45 2.03 -10.29
N VAL A 64 -6.19 3.30 -9.98
CA VAL A 64 -5.80 3.76 -8.65
C VAL A 64 -6.90 4.64 -8.09
N GLY A 65 -7.66 4.14 -7.11
CA GLY A 65 -8.64 4.94 -6.36
C GLY A 65 -7.95 5.81 -5.33
N LEU A 66 -8.32 7.09 -5.24
CA LEU A 66 -7.83 8.02 -4.23
C LEU A 66 -8.94 8.44 -3.27
N GLY A 67 -8.61 8.48 -1.99
CA GLY A 67 -9.42 9.10 -0.96
C GLY A 67 -8.58 9.82 0.08
N GLU A 68 -9.26 10.48 1.02
CA GLU A 68 -8.63 11.23 2.11
C GLU A 68 -9.31 10.89 3.43
N ASP A 69 -8.51 10.66 4.46
CA ASP A 69 -8.98 10.34 5.80
C ASP A 69 -8.02 10.91 6.85
N CYS A 70 -8.56 11.61 7.85
CA CYS A 70 -7.79 12.29 8.89
C CYS A 70 -6.66 13.22 8.37
N GLY A 71 -6.82 13.80 7.17
CA GLY A 71 -5.82 14.67 6.55
C GLY A 71 -4.66 13.92 5.87
N LEU A 72 -4.75 12.59 5.75
CA LEU A 72 -3.84 11.76 4.97
C LEU A 72 -4.55 11.29 3.69
N ILE A 73 -3.80 11.17 2.60
CA ILE A 73 -4.31 10.53 1.38
C ILE A 73 -4.14 9.02 1.52
N PHE A 74 -5.13 8.26 1.08
CA PHE A 74 -4.99 6.83 0.89
C PHE A 74 -5.28 6.46 -0.55
N THR A 75 -4.68 5.36 -1.01
CA THR A 75 -4.91 4.81 -2.34
C THR A 75 -5.29 3.34 -2.27
N VAL A 76 -6.12 2.91 -3.21
CA VAL A 76 -6.51 1.52 -3.41
C VAL A 76 -6.33 1.16 -4.88
N GLU A 77 -5.48 0.16 -5.14
CA GLU A 77 -5.36 -0.50 -6.44
C GLU A 77 -5.97 -1.90 -6.30
N ALA A 78 -7.12 -2.17 -6.92
CA ALA A 78 -7.86 -3.43 -6.68
C ALA A 78 -7.08 -4.69 -7.13
N ILE A 79 -6.35 -4.55 -8.24
CA ILE A 79 -5.34 -5.49 -8.71
C ILE A 79 -4.30 -4.64 -9.44
N GLY A 80 -3.26 -4.24 -8.72
CA GLY A 80 -2.26 -3.30 -9.20
C GLY A 80 -1.17 -3.11 -8.15
N SER A 81 -0.05 -2.53 -8.54
CA SER A 81 1.15 -2.41 -7.69
C SER A 81 1.95 -1.13 -7.95
N THR A 82 1.31 -0.11 -8.51
CA THR A 82 1.95 1.16 -8.86
C THR A 82 2.62 1.79 -7.65
N LEU A 83 1.92 1.82 -6.52
CA LEU A 83 2.43 2.39 -5.28
C LEU A 83 3.39 1.46 -4.53
N ALA A 84 3.60 0.23 -5.02
CA ALA A 84 4.68 -0.65 -4.59
C ALA A 84 5.98 -0.45 -5.41
N VAL A 85 5.95 0.36 -6.47
CA VAL A 85 7.13 0.63 -7.31
C VAL A 85 8.09 1.58 -6.56
N PRO A 86 9.40 1.28 -6.48
CA PRO A 86 10.39 2.11 -5.78
C PRO A 86 10.40 3.58 -6.21
N GLY A 87 10.39 3.85 -7.52
CA GLY A 87 10.41 5.21 -8.06
C GLY A 87 9.16 6.01 -7.65
N VAL A 88 7.98 5.39 -7.73
CA VAL A 88 6.72 6.02 -7.37
C VAL A 88 6.68 6.34 -5.87
N LEU A 89 7.10 5.38 -5.03
CA LEU A 89 7.20 5.59 -3.58
C LEU A 89 8.12 6.76 -3.21
N ARG A 90 9.27 6.89 -3.87
CA ARG A 90 10.18 8.02 -3.66
C ARG A 90 9.55 9.34 -4.09
N ASP A 91 8.89 9.37 -5.25
CA ASP A 91 8.26 10.61 -5.71
C ASP A 91 7.11 11.05 -4.81
N ILE A 92 6.23 10.11 -4.40
CA ILE A 92 5.08 10.40 -3.53
C ILE A 92 5.48 10.76 -2.10
N SER A 93 6.55 10.18 -1.58
CA SER A 93 7.03 10.48 -0.22
C SER A 93 7.94 11.72 -0.14
N ARG A 94 8.15 12.46 -1.23
CA ARG A 94 9.15 13.55 -1.30
C ARG A 94 9.00 14.59 -0.19
N ASP A 95 7.76 15.00 0.11
CA ASP A 95 7.46 16.04 1.10
C ASP A 95 6.81 15.46 2.38
N GLY A 96 6.99 14.16 2.62
CA GLY A 96 6.43 13.48 3.79
C GLY A 96 6.81 12.01 3.84
N ARG A 97 5.81 11.13 3.88
CA ARG A 97 6.04 9.68 3.93
C ARG A 97 4.91 8.89 3.31
N CYS A 98 5.23 7.69 2.85
CA CYS A 98 4.29 6.77 2.23
C CYS A 98 4.55 5.36 2.73
N VAL A 99 3.51 4.70 3.25
CA VAL A 99 3.51 3.25 3.47
C VAL A 99 2.62 2.61 2.41
N SER A 100 3.07 1.53 1.80
CA SER A 100 2.29 0.73 0.85
C SER A 100 2.41 -0.74 1.18
N VAL A 101 1.28 -1.44 1.18
CA VAL A 101 1.20 -2.89 1.34
C VAL A 101 0.48 -3.47 0.13
N SER A 102 0.97 -4.59 -0.38
CA SER A 102 0.39 -5.28 -1.54
C SER A 102 0.14 -6.73 -1.19
N PHE A 103 -1.02 -7.23 -1.59
CA PHE A 103 -1.45 -8.61 -1.37
C PHE A 103 -1.56 -9.35 -2.70
N SER A 104 -1.41 -10.67 -2.69
CA SER A 104 -1.53 -11.50 -3.88
C SER A 104 -2.27 -12.79 -3.59
N SER A 105 -2.81 -13.41 -4.64
CA SER A 105 -3.49 -14.70 -4.57
C SER A 105 -2.58 -15.86 -4.16
N GLU A 106 -1.27 -15.69 -4.28
CA GLU A 106 -0.28 -16.72 -3.94
C GLU A 106 0.18 -16.63 -2.47
N GLY A 107 -0.41 -15.73 -1.69
CA GLY A 107 -0.01 -15.48 -0.30
C GLY A 107 1.28 -14.66 -0.16
N VAL A 108 1.87 -14.21 -1.29
CA VAL A 108 2.98 -13.27 -1.28
C VAL A 108 2.44 -11.89 -0.90
N HIS A 109 2.97 -11.33 0.17
CA HIS A 109 2.64 -10.00 0.65
C HIS A 109 3.90 -9.14 0.67
N SER A 110 3.78 -7.89 0.26
CA SER A 110 4.92 -6.98 0.24
C SER A 110 4.65 -5.74 1.08
N PHE A 111 5.71 -5.19 1.64
CA PHE A 111 5.69 -4.01 2.48
C PHE A 111 6.72 -3.01 1.98
N HIS A 112 6.29 -1.77 1.83
CA HIS A 112 7.14 -0.70 1.34
C HIS A 112 6.91 0.59 2.14
N TYR A 113 7.99 1.22 2.58
CA TYR A 113 7.95 2.44 3.35
C TYR A 113 9.02 3.42 2.87
N ALA A 114 8.59 4.64 2.57
CA ALA A 114 9.46 5.71 2.11
C ALA A 114 9.18 7.01 2.86
N VAL A 115 10.24 7.80 3.09
CA VAL A 115 10.20 9.07 3.83
C VAL A 115 11.12 10.07 3.17
N ASN A 116 10.61 11.26 2.88
CA ASN A 116 11.33 12.37 2.23
C ASN A 116 12.02 11.92 0.92
N GLY A 117 11.34 11.08 0.14
CA GLY A 117 11.84 10.56 -1.12
C GLY A 117 12.93 9.49 -1.04
N GLU A 118 13.18 8.94 0.15
CA GLU A 118 14.07 7.81 0.35
C GLU A 118 13.31 6.57 0.83
N LEU A 119 13.67 5.40 0.32
CA LEU A 119 13.16 4.14 0.84
C LEU A 119 13.79 3.87 2.22
N VAL A 120 12.93 3.59 3.19
CA VAL A 120 13.32 3.19 4.55
C VAL A 120 13.21 1.68 4.71
N SER A 121 12.16 1.07 4.18
CA SER A 121 11.97 -0.39 4.13
C SER A 121 11.35 -0.76 2.77
N TYR A 122 11.76 -1.90 2.22
CA TYR A 122 11.28 -2.38 0.94
C TYR A 122 11.44 -3.89 0.85
N GLU A 123 10.37 -4.61 1.15
CA GLU A 123 10.37 -6.07 1.23
C GLU A 123 9.38 -6.66 0.25
N PHE A 124 9.89 -7.51 -0.64
CA PHE A 124 9.10 -8.43 -1.44
C PHE A 124 9.03 -9.75 -0.71
N ASP A 125 7.81 -10.27 -0.55
CA ASP A 125 7.55 -11.49 0.23
C ASP A 125 8.03 -11.36 1.68
N ALA A 126 7.32 -10.53 2.45
CA ALA A 126 7.59 -10.33 3.87
C ALA A 126 7.26 -11.61 4.65
N GLU A 127 8.21 -12.54 4.71
CA GLU A 127 8.02 -13.88 5.26
C GLU A 127 8.03 -13.92 6.81
N GLU A 128 8.82 -13.07 7.48
CA GLU A 128 9.02 -13.20 8.93
C GLU A 128 9.08 -11.86 9.68
N THR A 129 9.80 -10.87 9.17
CA THR A 129 10.03 -9.61 9.89
C THR A 129 10.27 -8.50 8.89
N VAL A 130 9.51 -7.41 9.02
CA VAL A 130 9.78 -6.20 8.25
C VAL A 130 10.94 -5.44 8.89
N THR A 131 11.97 -5.16 8.10
CA THR A 131 13.21 -4.54 8.53
C THR A 131 13.53 -3.27 7.72
N PRO A 132 14.27 -2.32 8.30
CA PRO A 132 14.75 -1.18 7.55
C PRO A 132 15.91 -1.61 6.63
N LEU A 133 16.00 -0.98 5.46
CA LEU A 133 17.09 -1.18 4.49
C LEU A 133 18.46 -0.83 5.08
N ARG A 134 18.49 0.09 6.05
CA ARG A 134 19.70 0.55 6.74
C ARG A 134 19.56 0.28 8.24
N PRO A 135 20.48 -0.49 8.86
CA PRO A 135 20.48 -0.68 10.31
C PRO A 135 20.56 0.67 11.04
N GLY A 136 19.65 0.88 11.99
CA GLY A 136 19.61 2.10 12.80
C GLY A 136 19.06 3.34 12.08
N ASP A 137 18.33 3.18 10.97
CA ASP A 137 17.65 4.32 10.33
C ASP A 137 16.70 5.01 11.35
N PRO A 138 16.89 6.30 11.67
CA PRO A 138 16.12 6.98 12.70
C PRO A 138 14.64 7.15 12.35
N ARG A 139 14.27 6.90 11.09
CA ARG A 139 12.87 6.94 10.60
C ARG A 139 12.16 5.61 10.79
N TRP A 140 12.88 4.57 11.23
CA TRP A 140 12.36 3.26 11.59
C TRP A 140 12.29 3.11 13.11
N ASN A 141 11.14 2.65 13.63
CA ASN A 141 11.02 2.25 15.02
C ASN A 141 11.16 0.72 15.11
N PRO A 142 12.15 0.18 15.83
CA PRO A 142 12.33 -1.27 15.98
C PRO A 142 11.11 -2.02 16.52
N VAL A 143 10.25 -1.35 17.30
CA VAL A 143 9.01 -1.96 17.83
C VAL A 143 8.04 -2.36 16.70
N TRP A 144 8.13 -1.73 15.53
CA TRP A 144 7.33 -2.07 14.36
C TRP A 144 7.71 -3.41 13.73
N SER A 145 8.93 -3.88 13.96
CA SER A 145 9.41 -5.19 13.50
C SER A 145 8.94 -6.32 14.40
N GLU A 146 8.36 -6.02 15.57
CA GLU A 146 7.90 -7.04 16.51
C GLU A 146 6.48 -7.49 16.15
N VAL A 147 6.28 -8.81 16.04
CA VAL A 147 4.92 -9.39 16.05
C VAL A 147 4.23 -8.92 17.34
N PRO A 148 3.00 -8.38 17.28
CA PRO A 148 2.31 -7.87 18.47
C PRO A 148 2.32 -8.89 19.61
N ASN A 149 2.75 -8.47 20.80
CA ASN A 149 2.88 -9.33 21.97
C ASN A 149 1.63 -10.21 22.20
N GLY A 150 1.80 -11.54 22.17
CA GLY A 150 0.75 -12.51 22.47
C GLY A 150 0.11 -13.21 21.25
N VAL A 151 0.67 -13.05 20.06
CA VAL A 151 0.32 -13.85 18.87
C VAL A 151 1.41 -14.91 18.66
N ASP A 152 1.00 -16.15 18.42
CA ASP A 152 1.91 -17.27 18.14
C ASP A 152 2.39 -17.14 16.69
N ASP A 153 3.69 -17.23 16.42
CA ASP A 153 4.29 -17.00 15.09
C ASP A 153 3.71 -17.91 14.00
N GLU A 154 3.16 -19.08 14.37
CA GLU A 154 2.51 -20.03 13.46
C GLU A 154 1.06 -19.64 13.08
N GLU A 155 0.42 -18.71 13.81
CA GLU A 155 -0.99 -18.28 13.61
C GLU A 155 -1.13 -16.82 13.14
N VAL A 156 -0.04 -16.07 12.96
CA VAL A 156 -0.10 -14.67 12.48
C VAL A 156 -0.52 -14.65 11.02
N ASP A 157 -1.74 -14.21 10.76
CA ASP A 157 -2.13 -13.79 9.42
C ASP A 157 -1.27 -12.57 9.02
N ARG A 158 -0.33 -12.83 8.10
CA ARG A 158 0.66 -11.86 7.65
C ARG A 158 0.00 -10.65 6.99
N GLY A 159 -1.09 -10.85 6.26
CA GLY A 159 -1.82 -9.75 5.65
C GLY A 159 -2.39 -8.80 6.70
N VAL A 160 -3.01 -9.35 7.75
CA VAL A 160 -3.50 -8.59 8.90
C VAL A 160 -2.37 -7.88 9.65
N HIS A 161 -1.20 -8.53 9.81
CA HIS A 161 -0.04 -7.90 10.43
C HIS A 161 0.43 -6.66 9.65
N LEU A 162 0.52 -6.76 8.32
CA LEU A 162 0.91 -5.63 7.47
C LEU A 162 -0.10 -4.48 7.53
N LEU A 163 -1.40 -4.76 7.59
CA LEU A 163 -2.43 -3.73 7.77
C LEU A 163 -2.31 -3.02 9.14
N ALA A 164 -2.01 -3.76 10.20
CA ALA A 164 -1.75 -3.18 11.52
C ALA A 164 -0.46 -2.34 11.53
N LEU A 165 0.57 -2.76 10.79
CA LEU A 165 1.82 -2.03 10.65
C LEU A 165 1.62 -0.68 9.95
N VAL A 166 0.74 -0.61 8.94
CA VAL A 166 0.34 0.67 8.33
C VAL A 166 -0.20 1.64 9.38
N GLU A 167 -1.09 1.18 10.28
CA GLU A 167 -1.63 1.99 11.37
C GLU A 167 -0.53 2.45 12.34
N GLN A 168 0.37 1.56 12.74
CA GLN A 168 1.44 1.90 13.68
C GLN A 168 2.39 2.97 13.12
N ILE A 169 2.67 2.94 11.82
CA ILE A 169 3.55 3.89 11.17
C ILE A 169 2.82 5.20 10.89
N MET A 170 1.65 5.14 10.26
CA MET A 170 0.96 6.31 9.73
C MET A 170 -0.06 6.93 10.69
N GLY A 171 -0.42 6.23 11.76
CA GLY A 171 -1.48 6.64 12.69
C GLY A 171 -2.89 6.50 12.10
N LEU A 172 -3.03 5.78 10.97
CA LEU A 172 -4.30 5.59 10.27
C LEU A 172 -4.43 4.12 9.84
N ALA A 173 -5.44 3.44 10.40
CA ALA A 173 -5.76 2.07 10.05
C ALA A 173 -6.43 1.99 8.67
N PRO A 174 -6.02 1.06 7.79
CA PRO A 174 -6.82 0.68 6.63
C PRO A 174 -8.22 0.21 7.02
N LYS A 175 -9.23 0.61 6.24
CA LYS A 175 -10.64 0.34 6.53
C LYS A 175 -11.28 -0.40 5.35
N GLU A 176 -12.18 -1.34 5.65
CA GLU A 176 -13.05 -1.98 4.65
C GLU A 176 -13.79 -0.95 3.77
N GLN A 177 -14.17 0.19 4.37
CA GLN A 177 -14.85 1.27 3.66
C GLN A 177 -14.05 1.78 2.45
N TRP A 178 -12.72 1.80 2.52
CA TRP A 178 -11.86 2.26 1.42
C TRP A 178 -12.01 1.39 0.16
N LEU A 179 -12.43 0.14 0.31
CA LEU A 179 -12.66 -0.78 -0.81
C LEU A 179 -14.07 -0.65 -1.40
N SER A 180 -15.04 -0.28 -0.57
CA SER A 180 -16.47 -0.28 -0.91
C SER A 180 -17.03 1.09 -1.28
N GLU A 181 -16.35 2.17 -0.92
CA GLU A 181 -16.72 3.52 -1.33
C GLU A 181 -16.29 3.83 -2.78
N ARG A 182 -16.98 4.78 -3.42
CA ARG A 182 -16.59 5.25 -4.75
C ARG A 182 -15.49 6.30 -4.62
N LEU A 183 -14.26 5.89 -4.89
CA LEU A 183 -13.08 6.74 -4.87
C LEU A 183 -12.87 7.43 -6.20
N GLN A 184 -12.15 8.56 -6.20
CA GLN A 184 -11.70 9.20 -7.43
C GLN A 184 -10.63 8.32 -8.07
N THR A 185 -10.98 7.59 -9.12
CA THR A 185 -10.14 6.54 -9.69
C THR A 185 -9.44 7.01 -10.97
N LEU A 186 -8.11 6.90 -10.94
CA LEU A 186 -7.22 7.27 -12.04
C LEU A 186 -6.93 6.06 -12.91
N CYS A 187 -7.01 6.26 -14.22
CA CYS A 187 -6.51 5.31 -15.20
C CYS A 187 -5.09 5.70 -15.60
N ILE A 188 -4.12 4.86 -15.23
CA ILE A 188 -2.69 5.11 -15.45
C ILE A 188 -2.04 3.96 -16.22
N PRO A 189 -0.92 4.19 -16.92
CA PRO A 189 -0.18 3.11 -17.57
C PRO A 189 0.26 2.04 -16.57
N SER A 190 0.21 0.76 -16.98
CA SER A 190 0.54 -0.35 -16.10
C SER A 190 1.91 -0.22 -15.43
N SER A 191 1.95 -0.55 -14.13
CA SER A 191 3.15 -0.51 -13.29
C SER A 191 4.26 -1.45 -13.79
N VAL A 192 3.90 -2.45 -14.60
CA VAL A 192 4.84 -3.37 -15.29
C VAL A 192 5.96 -2.61 -16.00
N ARG A 193 5.68 -1.41 -16.52
CA ARG A 193 6.68 -0.58 -17.20
C ARG A 193 7.77 -0.05 -16.27
N PHE A 194 7.51 0.01 -14.97
CA PHE A 194 8.42 0.55 -13.96
C PHE A 194 9.07 -0.54 -13.10
N GLN A 195 8.78 -1.82 -13.33
CA GLN A 195 9.33 -2.96 -12.58
C GLN A 195 10.87 -3.05 -12.61
N ASN A 196 11.51 -2.45 -13.63
CA ASN A 196 12.97 -2.40 -13.74
C ASN A 196 13.60 -1.19 -13.01
N THR A 197 12.82 -0.39 -12.28
CA THR A 197 13.35 0.72 -11.49
C THR A 197 14.07 0.15 -10.28
N PRO A 198 15.40 0.30 -10.14
CA PRO A 198 16.11 -0.36 -9.07
C PRO A 198 15.65 0.16 -7.71
N ALA A 199 15.31 -0.76 -6.81
CA ALA A 199 15.17 -0.45 -5.39
C ALA A 199 16.47 0.18 -4.82
N TRP A 200 17.62 -0.12 -5.45
CA TRP A 200 18.97 0.24 -5.02
C TRP A 200 19.63 1.41 -5.76
N ASP A 201 18.94 2.10 -6.69
CA ASP A 201 19.48 3.33 -7.29
C ASP A 201 19.41 4.46 -6.26
N ILE A 202 20.46 4.49 -5.43
CA ILE A 202 20.78 5.45 -4.39
C ILE A 202 21.79 6.44 -4.98
N PRO A 203 21.51 7.75 -5.06
CA PRO A 203 22.56 8.77 -4.95
C PRO A 203 23.17 8.74 -3.55
#